data_AF-A0A2T2NTF8-F1
#
_entry.id   AF-A0A2T2NTF8-F1
#
_cell.length_a   1.000
_cell.length_b   1.000
_cell.length_c   1.000
_cell.angle_alpha   90.00
_cell.angle_beta   90.00
_cell.angle_gamma   90.00
#
_symmetry.space_group_name_H-M   'P 1'
#
loop_
_entity.id
_entity.type
_entity.pdbx_description
1 polymer ?
#
loop_
_entity_poly.entity_id
_entity_poly.type
_entity_poly.pdbx_seq_one_letter_code
_entity_poly.pdbx_strand_id
1 'polypeptide(L)'
;MFSSLATSNSSTKAATCSDYALESIQVQLSPPFGFDEDFAQEFRETKSSCGSSGYSFTTPAALRNRAEDAKVQICSDPYVVKSGDSCDAIALARQVLTFSIIKAGGLKSNCSNLQPGGELPCLPSPCSLYRLGSSDNYKSIVSAHSGFTGQGLVSWNPNITSLCTNLADMTGNLICVGPPGDDRSDIAITVMLPTTTTVESIAVPKPNNGKEDTNAPCAS
;
A
#
# COMPACT_ATOMS: atom_id res chain seq x y z
N MET A 1 -15.82 0.82 3.29
CA MET A 1 -16.09 1.69 4.45
C MET A 1 -17.42 2.40 4.21
N PHE A 2 -18.52 1.86 4.73
CA PHE A 2 -19.76 2.62 4.96
C PHE A 2 -20.40 2.12 6.26
N SER A 3 -19.61 2.14 7.34
CA SER A 3 -20.15 2.14 8.69
C SER A 3 -20.48 3.58 9.05
N SER A 4 -21.71 4.01 8.81
CA SER A 4 -22.28 5.14 9.54
C SER A 4 -23.80 5.15 9.43
N LEU A 5 -24.44 4.23 10.14
CA LEU A 5 -25.80 4.42 10.68
C LEU A 5 -25.85 3.85 12.09
N ALA A 6 -24.90 4.26 12.94
CA ALA A 6 -24.94 3.94 14.36
C ALA A 6 -24.24 5.02 15.16
N THR A 7 -24.72 6.27 15.06
CA THR A 7 -24.40 7.26 16.09
C THR A 7 -25.66 7.97 16.54
N SER A 8 -26.03 7.65 17.78
CA SER A 8 -27.00 8.28 18.68
C SER A 8 -28.50 8.08 18.42
N ASN A 9 -29.14 7.67 19.51
CA ASN A 9 -30.57 7.58 19.83
C ASN A 9 -31.25 6.24 19.57
N SER A 10 -31.86 5.72 20.64
CA SER A 10 -32.86 4.66 20.65
C SER A 10 -33.70 4.74 19.38
N SER A 11 -33.48 3.79 18.45
CA SER A 11 -34.21 3.77 17.19
C SER A 11 -35.65 3.40 17.54
N THR A 12 -36.48 4.43 17.69
CA THR A 12 -37.91 4.22 17.95
C THR A 12 -38.51 3.55 16.73
N LYS A 13 -39.48 2.64 16.94
CA LYS A 13 -40.21 1.99 15.86
C LYS A 13 -40.71 2.98 14.80
N ALA A 14 -41.06 4.21 15.21
CA ALA A 14 -41.48 5.29 14.32
C ALA A 14 -40.36 5.80 13.39
N ALA A 15 -39.11 5.88 13.86
CA ALA A 15 -37.98 6.28 13.04
C ALA A 15 -37.60 5.19 12.02
N THR A 16 -37.56 3.93 12.46
CA THR A 16 -37.24 2.78 11.61
C THR A 16 -38.31 2.52 10.55
N CYS A 17 -39.58 2.73 10.89
CA CYS A 17 -40.70 2.52 9.98
C CYS A 17 -41.09 3.78 9.18
N SER A 18 -40.29 4.83 9.21
CA SER A 18 -40.53 6.02 8.41
C SER A 18 -40.28 5.75 6.92
N ASP A 19 -41.05 6.40 6.04
CA ASP A 19 -40.90 6.27 4.59
C ASP A 19 -39.47 6.59 4.14
N TYR A 20 -38.87 7.65 4.70
CA TYR A 20 -37.49 8.02 4.43
C TYR A 20 -36.50 6.88 4.72
N ALA A 21 -36.66 6.19 5.85
CA ALA A 21 -35.80 5.07 6.22
C ALA A 21 -36.01 3.89 5.25
N LEU A 22 -37.26 3.53 4.97
CA LEU A 22 -37.59 2.39 4.10
C LEU A 22 -37.17 2.63 2.63
N GLU A 23 -37.36 3.84 2.10
CA GLU A 23 -36.90 4.22 0.75
C GLU A 23 -35.38 4.21 0.63
N SER A 24 -34.68 4.71 1.65
CA SER A 24 -33.22 4.73 1.65
C SER A 24 -32.62 3.33 1.53
N ILE A 25 -33.23 2.34 2.19
CA ILE A 25 -32.79 0.94 2.14
C ILE A 25 -33.20 0.29 0.81
N GLN A 26 -34.40 0.59 0.30
CA GLN A 26 -34.83 0.12 -1.03
C GLN A 26 -33.87 0.58 -2.14
N VAL A 27 -33.45 1.85 -2.11
CA VAL A 27 -32.49 2.40 -3.09
C VAL A 27 -31.14 1.69 -2.99
N GLN A 28 -30.68 1.34 -1.78
CA GLN A 28 -29.44 0.60 -1.58
C GLN A 28 -29.49 -0.83 -2.13
N LEU A 29 -30.66 -1.48 -2.08
CA LEU A 29 -30.86 -2.84 -2.57
C LEU A 29 -31.20 -2.92 -4.08
N SER A 30 -31.35 -1.79 -4.76
CA SER A 30 -31.73 -1.74 -6.17
C SER A 30 -30.59 -2.04 -7.16
N PRO A 31 -29.33 -1.61 -6.93
CA PRO A 31 -28.22 -1.94 -7.80
C PRO A 31 -27.83 -3.43 -7.74
N PRO A 32 -27.46 -4.05 -8.87
CA PRO A 32 -27.00 -5.44 -8.88
C PRO A 32 -25.60 -5.62 -8.28
N PHE A 33 -24.79 -4.57 -8.27
CA PHE A 33 -23.46 -4.54 -7.65
C PHE A 33 -23.58 -4.06 -6.21
N GLY A 34 -23.04 -4.84 -5.26
CA GLY A 34 -23.15 -4.53 -3.83
C GLY A 34 -24.49 -4.94 -3.19
N PHE A 35 -25.29 -5.76 -3.88
CA PHE A 35 -26.43 -6.44 -3.26
C PHE A 35 -25.92 -7.42 -2.19
N ASP A 36 -26.46 -7.28 -0.99
CA ASP A 36 -26.15 -8.14 0.15
C ASP A 36 -27.44 -8.86 0.58
N GLU A 37 -27.39 -10.19 0.61
CA GLU A 37 -28.57 -11.02 0.87
C GLU A 37 -29.02 -10.94 2.34
N ASP A 38 -28.08 -10.81 3.27
CA ASP A 38 -28.37 -10.70 4.70
C ASP A 38 -29.06 -9.36 4.99
N PHE A 39 -28.56 -8.28 4.41
CA PHE A 39 -29.19 -6.95 4.48
C PHE A 39 -30.57 -6.92 3.81
N ALA A 40 -30.73 -7.63 2.69
CA ALA A 40 -32.02 -7.78 2.02
C ALA A 40 -33.04 -8.55 2.88
N GLN A 41 -32.59 -9.56 3.64
CA GLN A 41 -33.43 -10.30 4.58
C GLN A 41 -33.83 -9.42 5.77
N GLU A 42 -32.88 -8.70 6.37
CA GLU A 42 -33.14 -7.75 7.47
C GLU A 42 -34.17 -6.68 7.05
N PHE A 43 -34.09 -6.20 5.81
CA PHE A 43 -35.07 -5.26 5.29
C PHE A 43 -36.47 -5.88 5.11
N ARG A 44 -36.59 -7.14 4.70
CA ARG A 44 -37.88 -7.85 4.61
C ARG A 44 -38.53 -8.00 5.99
N GLU A 45 -37.74 -8.35 7.00
CA GLU A 45 -38.20 -8.46 8.39
C GLU A 45 -38.62 -7.10 8.95
N THR A 46 -37.83 -6.05 8.68
CA THR A 46 -38.14 -4.68 9.05
C THR A 46 -39.48 -4.24 8.45
N LYS A 47 -39.69 -4.43 7.13
CA LYS A 47 -40.97 -4.13 6.47
C LYS A 47 -42.14 -4.89 7.08
N SER A 48 -41.94 -6.17 7.41
CA SER A 48 -42.95 -6.98 8.09
C SER A 48 -43.31 -6.39 9.47
N SER A 49 -42.30 -6.01 10.27
CA SER A 49 -42.49 -5.37 11.58
C SER A 49 -43.17 -3.99 11.51
N CYS A 50 -42.99 -3.30 10.39
CA CYS A 50 -43.58 -2.00 10.09
C CYS A 50 -44.98 -2.08 9.48
N GLY A 51 -45.41 -3.27 9.03
CA GLY A 51 -46.69 -3.45 8.34
C GLY A 51 -46.73 -2.85 6.93
N SER A 52 -45.57 -2.59 6.32
CA SER A 52 -45.45 -1.91 5.03
C SER A 52 -45.44 -2.93 3.88
N SER A 53 -46.39 -2.82 2.96
CA SER A 53 -46.44 -3.61 1.71
C SER A 53 -45.73 -2.94 0.52
N GLY A 54 -45.30 -1.68 0.68
CA GLY A 54 -44.49 -0.94 -0.30
C GLY A 54 -43.00 -1.35 -0.31
N TYR A 55 -42.18 -0.66 -1.12
CA TYR A 55 -40.72 -0.78 -1.15
C TYR A 55 -40.21 -2.16 -1.60
N SER A 56 -40.63 -2.57 -2.81
CA SER A 56 -40.14 -3.80 -3.43
C SER A 56 -38.75 -3.60 -4.01
N PHE A 57 -37.90 -4.62 -3.87
CA PHE A 57 -36.62 -4.71 -4.54
C PHE A 57 -36.53 -6.07 -5.22
N THR A 58 -35.82 -6.12 -6.33
CA THR A 58 -35.58 -7.38 -7.05
C THR A 58 -34.28 -7.96 -6.53
N THR A 59 -34.29 -9.18 -6.03
CA THR A 59 -33.05 -9.92 -5.83
C THR A 59 -32.39 -10.04 -7.20
N PRO A 60 -31.21 -9.43 -7.43
CA PRO A 60 -30.53 -9.59 -8.70
C PRO A 60 -30.40 -11.09 -8.97
N ALA A 61 -30.75 -11.53 -10.19
CA ALA A 61 -30.37 -12.87 -10.62
C ALA A 61 -28.90 -12.98 -10.28
N ALA A 62 -28.54 -13.99 -9.46
CA ALA A 62 -27.17 -14.19 -9.03
C ALA A 62 -26.34 -13.91 -10.27
N LEU A 63 -25.52 -12.84 -10.22
CA LEU A 63 -24.44 -12.74 -11.17
C LEU A 63 -23.81 -14.09 -10.98
N ARG A 64 -24.02 -15.00 -11.95
CA ARG A 64 -23.33 -16.26 -11.96
C ARG A 64 -21.93 -15.71 -12.01
N ASN A 65 -21.30 -15.72 -10.86
CA ASN A 65 -19.92 -15.98 -10.78
C ASN A 65 -19.85 -17.25 -11.64
N ARG A 66 -19.54 -17.06 -12.92
CA ARG A 66 -18.21 -17.39 -13.31
C ARG A 66 -17.38 -17.12 -12.04
N ALA A 67 -17.19 -18.18 -11.25
CA ALA A 67 -15.87 -18.72 -11.28
C ALA A 67 -15.44 -18.66 -12.76
N GLU A 68 -15.03 -17.45 -13.20
CA GLU A 68 -13.77 -17.24 -13.83
C GLU A 68 -12.95 -18.13 -12.94
N ASP A 69 -12.78 -19.37 -13.43
CA ASP A 69 -11.71 -20.26 -13.04
C ASP A 69 -10.68 -19.31 -12.49
N ALA A 70 -10.54 -19.28 -11.14
CA ALA A 70 -9.63 -18.36 -10.50
C ALA A 70 -8.34 -18.83 -11.11
N LYS A 71 -7.97 -18.20 -12.23
CA LYS A 71 -6.84 -18.59 -13.02
C LYS A 71 -5.80 -18.26 -12.02
N VAL A 72 -5.32 -19.29 -11.34
CA VAL A 72 -4.05 -19.26 -10.62
C VAL A 72 -3.21 -18.47 -11.58
N GLN A 73 -2.84 -17.26 -11.18
CA GLN A 73 -2.24 -16.33 -12.12
C GLN A 73 -0.91 -16.99 -12.45
N ILE A 74 -0.89 -17.77 -13.53
CA ILE A 74 0.26 -18.54 -13.96
C ILE A 74 1.14 -17.50 -14.58
N CYS A 75 2.07 -17.03 -13.76
CA CYS A 75 3.04 -16.07 -14.18
C CYS A 75 4.13 -16.87 -14.90
N SER A 76 4.17 -16.70 -16.22
CA SER A 76 4.95 -17.56 -17.14
C SER A 76 6.47 -17.43 -16.98
N ASP A 77 6.96 -16.51 -16.15
CA ASP A 77 8.38 -16.26 -15.90
C ASP A 77 8.61 -15.81 -14.44
N PRO A 78 8.65 -16.76 -13.48
CA PRO A 78 8.98 -16.44 -12.10
C PRO A 78 10.44 -15.99 -11.99
N TYR A 79 10.70 -14.96 -11.17
CA TYR A 79 12.08 -14.64 -10.83
C TYR A 79 12.61 -15.60 -9.76
N VAL A 80 13.69 -16.32 -10.07
CA VAL A 80 14.38 -17.19 -9.11
C VAL A 80 15.44 -16.37 -8.36
N VAL A 81 15.29 -16.30 -7.04
CA VAL A 81 16.18 -15.57 -6.14
C VAL A 81 17.57 -16.20 -6.17
N LYS A 82 18.59 -15.39 -6.41
CA LYS A 82 20.00 -15.80 -6.49
C LYS A 82 20.70 -15.57 -5.15
N SER A 83 21.84 -16.24 -4.98
CA SER A 83 22.71 -15.98 -3.84
C SER A 83 23.23 -14.54 -3.89
N GLY A 84 23.06 -13.80 -2.80
CA GLY A 84 23.47 -12.39 -2.69
C GLY A 84 22.39 -11.38 -3.09
N ASP A 85 21.22 -11.84 -3.54
CA ASP A 85 20.11 -10.93 -3.82
C ASP A 85 19.55 -10.28 -2.55
N SER A 86 19.07 -9.05 -2.71
CA SER A 86 18.21 -8.36 -1.76
C SER A 86 16.94 -7.89 -2.48
N CYS A 87 15.87 -7.59 -1.74
CA CYS A 87 14.66 -7.02 -2.36
C CYS A 87 14.99 -5.75 -3.17
N ASP A 88 15.91 -4.92 -2.70
CA ASP A 88 16.32 -3.71 -3.40
C ASP A 88 17.10 -4.01 -4.68
N ALA A 89 18.03 -4.97 -4.64
CA ALA A 89 18.77 -5.37 -5.83
C ALA A 89 17.84 -5.95 -6.90
N ILE A 90 16.89 -6.80 -6.50
CA ILE A 90 15.88 -7.36 -7.41
C ILE A 90 14.95 -6.26 -7.93
N ALA A 91 14.50 -5.34 -7.07
CA ALA A 91 13.63 -4.21 -7.43
C ALA A 91 14.27 -3.35 -8.51
N LEU A 92 15.54 -2.97 -8.31
CA LEU A 92 16.30 -2.20 -9.29
C LEU A 92 16.52 -2.97 -10.59
N ALA A 93 16.90 -4.25 -10.51
CA ALA A 93 17.18 -5.06 -11.69
C ALA A 93 15.92 -5.37 -12.52
N ARG A 94 14.75 -5.46 -11.89
CA ARG A 94 13.47 -5.73 -12.55
C ARG A 94 12.61 -4.48 -12.74
N GLN A 95 13.08 -3.32 -12.25
CA GLN A 95 12.38 -2.04 -12.27
C GLN A 95 10.96 -2.12 -11.68
N VAL A 96 10.83 -2.82 -10.54
CA VAL A 96 9.57 -2.96 -9.81
C VAL A 96 9.72 -2.44 -8.40
N LEU A 97 8.63 -1.92 -7.83
CA LEU A 97 8.60 -1.42 -6.45
C LEU A 97 8.88 -2.54 -5.41
N THR A 98 9.51 -2.20 -4.28
CA THR A 98 9.93 -3.16 -3.24
C THR A 98 8.78 -4.02 -2.73
N PHE A 99 7.59 -3.42 -2.54
CA PHE A 99 6.39 -4.13 -2.12
C PHE A 99 5.92 -5.23 -3.09
N SER A 100 6.17 -5.11 -4.39
CA SER A 100 5.82 -6.16 -5.35
C SER A 100 6.62 -7.43 -5.13
N ILE A 101 7.90 -7.30 -4.75
CA ILE A 101 8.76 -8.44 -4.39
C ILE A 101 8.30 -9.07 -3.08
N ILE A 102 8.05 -8.24 -2.07
CA ILE A 102 7.55 -8.70 -0.77
C ILE A 102 6.24 -9.49 -0.96
N LYS A 103 5.31 -8.94 -1.74
CA LYS A 103 4.03 -9.58 -2.03
C LYS A 103 4.20 -10.87 -2.83
N ALA A 104 5.03 -10.86 -3.89
CA ALA A 104 5.23 -12.03 -4.74
C ALA A 104 5.87 -13.20 -3.97
N GLY A 105 6.85 -12.93 -3.11
CA GLY A 105 7.55 -13.95 -2.34
C GLY A 105 6.92 -14.30 -0.99
N GLY A 106 5.81 -13.66 -0.58
CA GLY A 106 5.26 -13.80 0.76
C GLY A 106 6.26 -13.43 1.86
N LEU A 107 7.05 -12.36 1.62
CA LEU A 107 8.15 -11.96 2.49
C LEU A 107 7.66 -11.08 3.65
N LYS A 108 8.49 -10.95 4.67
CA LYS A 108 8.35 -9.92 5.71
C LYS A 108 8.58 -8.54 5.09
N SER A 109 8.01 -7.50 5.71
CA SER A 109 8.12 -6.11 5.23
C SER A 109 9.58 -5.62 5.11
N ASN A 110 10.47 -6.13 5.95
CA ASN A 110 11.91 -5.82 5.91
C ASN A 110 12.73 -6.77 5.02
N CYS A 111 12.09 -7.63 4.23
CA CYS A 111 12.74 -8.60 3.34
C CYS A 111 13.68 -9.62 4.04
N SER A 112 13.60 -9.76 5.37
CA SER A 112 14.58 -10.56 6.14
C SER A 112 14.52 -12.08 5.90
N ASN A 113 13.43 -12.58 5.31
CA ASN A 113 13.25 -14.00 5.00
C ASN A 113 13.41 -14.32 3.49
N LEU A 114 13.99 -13.41 2.70
CA LEU A 114 14.36 -13.72 1.32
C LEU A 114 15.46 -14.78 1.32
N GLN A 115 15.28 -15.86 0.54
CA GLN A 115 16.22 -16.98 0.47
C GLN A 115 16.56 -17.32 -0.99
N PRO A 116 17.83 -17.63 -1.30
CA PRO A 116 18.21 -18.14 -2.62
C PRO A 116 17.43 -19.41 -3.00
N GLY A 117 17.04 -19.52 -4.26
CA GLY A 117 16.21 -20.60 -4.79
C GLY A 117 14.70 -20.40 -4.59
N GLY A 118 14.28 -19.38 -3.82
CA GLY A 118 12.87 -18.98 -3.75
C GLY A 118 12.38 -18.39 -5.08
N GLU A 119 11.11 -18.56 -5.39
CA GLU A 119 10.49 -18.03 -6.61
C GLU A 119 9.59 -16.82 -6.29
N LEU A 120 9.68 -15.78 -7.13
CA LEU A 120 8.78 -14.63 -7.14
C LEU A 120 7.91 -14.73 -8.40
N PRO A 121 6.70 -15.32 -8.30
CA PRO A 121 5.93 -15.70 -9.48
C PRO A 121 5.48 -14.49 -10.29
N CYS A 122 4.94 -13.45 -9.66
CA CYS A 122 4.15 -12.44 -10.36
C CYS A 122 4.69 -11.02 -10.16
N LEU A 123 5.91 -10.76 -10.64
CA LEU A 123 6.41 -9.39 -10.68
C LEU A 123 5.67 -8.58 -11.76
N PRO A 124 5.22 -7.35 -11.46
CA PRO A 124 4.50 -6.52 -12.42
C PRO A 124 5.42 -5.99 -13.52
N SER A 125 4.84 -5.31 -14.51
CA SER A 125 5.60 -4.59 -15.54
C SER A 125 6.54 -3.54 -14.92
N PRO A 126 7.70 -3.29 -15.56
CA PRO A 126 8.64 -2.23 -15.17
C PRO A 126 8.00 -0.86 -15.02
N CYS A 127 8.50 -0.06 -14.08
CA CYS A 127 8.12 1.34 -13.89
C CYS A 127 9.36 2.19 -13.54
N SER A 128 9.24 3.50 -13.68
CA SER A 128 10.26 4.43 -13.17
C SER A 128 10.31 4.39 -11.65
N LEU A 129 11.48 4.09 -11.09
CA LEU A 129 11.64 3.93 -9.65
C LEU A 129 12.14 5.20 -8.96
N TYR A 130 11.61 5.42 -7.77
CA TYR A 130 12.06 6.44 -6.82
C TYR A 130 12.25 5.81 -5.45
N ARG A 131 13.31 6.19 -4.74
CA ARG A 131 13.56 5.73 -3.36
C ARG A 131 13.02 6.74 -2.37
N LEU A 132 12.12 6.29 -1.50
CA LEU A 132 11.57 7.14 -0.45
C LEU A 132 12.65 7.52 0.57
N GLY A 133 12.89 8.82 0.71
CA GLY A 133 13.68 9.43 1.76
C GLY A 133 12.88 9.71 3.03
N SER A 134 13.58 9.93 4.13
CA SER A 134 12.97 10.16 5.45
C SER A 134 12.20 11.49 5.57
N SER A 135 12.49 12.46 4.69
CA SER A 135 11.81 13.76 4.63
C SER A 135 10.69 13.80 3.60
N ASP A 136 10.48 12.72 2.85
CA ASP A 136 9.52 12.72 1.77
C ASP A 136 8.09 12.73 2.28
N ASN A 137 7.27 13.48 1.55
CA ASN A 137 5.84 13.51 1.74
C ASN A 137 5.17 13.56 0.38
N TYR A 138 3.86 13.36 0.38
CA TYR A 138 3.05 13.38 -0.84
C TYR A 138 3.34 14.60 -1.73
N LYS A 139 3.44 15.81 -1.15
CA LYS A 139 3.66 17.03 -1.92
C LYS A 139 5.06 17.06 -2.53
N SER A 140 6.10 16.69 -1.77
CA SER A 140 7.47 16.68 -2.28
C SER A 140 7.61 15.73 -3.47
N ILE A 141 7.12 14.49 -3.32
CA ILE A 141 7.21 13.45 -4.36
C ILE A 141 6.46 13.88 -5.63
N VAL A 142 5.23 14.38 -5.49
CA VAL A 142 4.42 14.82 -6.63
C VAL A 142 5.05 16.02 -7.33
N SER A 143 5.62 16.97 -6.59
CA SER A 143 6.27 18.15 -7.18
C SER A 143 7.60 17.82 -7.88
N ALA A 144 8.27 16.74 -7.48
CA ALA A 144 9.57 16.36 -8.02
C ALA A 144 9.50 15.65 -9.38
N HIS A 145 8.32 15.14 -9.79
CA HIS A 145 8.17 14.32 -10.99
C HIS A 145 7.15 14.95 -11.95
N SER A 146 7.62 15.41 -13.12
CA SER A 146 6.76 16.04 -14.12
C SER A 146 5.80 15.03 -14.76
N GLY A 147 4.52 15.41 -14.89
CA GLY A 147 3.47 14.51 -15.39
C GLY A 147 2.97 13.47 -14.38
N PHE A 148 3.52 13.47 -13.16
CA PHE A 148 3.10 12.61 -12.07
C PHE A 148 1.97 13.28 -11.28
N THR A 149 0.87 12.56 -11.06
CA THR A 149 -0.23 13.03 -10.21
C THR A 149 -0.31 12.18 -8.96
N GLY A 150 -0.92 12.70 -7.90
CA GLY A 150 -1.17 11.88 -6.71
C GLY A 150 -2.05 10.67 -6.97
N GLN A 151 -2.95 10.75 -7.95
CA GLN A 151 -3.72 9.59 -8.39
C GLN A 151 -2.82 8.54 -9.04
N GLY A 152 -1.82 8.96 -9.83
CA GLY A 152 -0.76 8.07 -10.34
C GLY A 152 0.02 7.40 -9.21
N LEU A 153 0.42 8.16 -8.19
CA LEU A 153 1.15 7.62 -7.03
C LEU A 153 0.41 6.47 -6.36
N VAL A 154 -0.85 6.64 -6.00
CA VAL A 154 -1.61 5.59 -5.31
C VAL A 154 -2.03 4.46 -6.25
N SER A 155 -2.22 4.74 -7.55
CA SER A 155 -2.60 3.72 -8.54
C SER A 155 -1.45 2.76 -8.85
N TRP A 156 -0.22 3.26 -8.87
CA TRP A 156 0.96 2.46 -9.21
C TRP A 156 1.66 1.87 -7.98
N ASN A 157 1.30 2.34 -6.78
CA ASN A 157 1.86 1.86 -5.52
C ASN A 157 0.73 1.40 -4.59
N PRO A 158 0.24 0.16 -4.75
CA PRO A 158 -0.94 -0.34 -4.03
C PRO A 158 -0.75 -0.47 -2.51
N ASN A 159 0.47 -0.32 -2.00
CA ASN A 159 0.76 -0.28 -0.57
C ASN A 159 0.78 1.13 0.01
N ILE A 160 0.59 2.18 -0.78
CA ILE A 160 0.43 3.55 -0.30
C ILE A 160 -1.06 3.80 -0.05
N THR A 161 -1.41 4.34 1.12
CA THR A 161 -2.81 4.67 1.42
C THR A 161 -3.31 5.81 0.52
N SER A 162 -4.62 5.90 0.30
CA SER A 162 -5.22 6.98 -0.49
C SER A 162 -4.87 8.39 0.03
N LEU A 163 -4.60 8.51 1.34
CA LEU A 163 -4.18 9.74 2.00
C LEU A 163 -2.65 9.85 2.17
N CYS A 164 -1.88 8.89 1.66
CA CYS A 164 -0.42 8.83 1.74
C CYS A 164 0.15 8.94 3.16
N THR A 165 -0.62 8.50 4.16
CA THR A 165 -0.29 8.63 5.59
C THR A 165 0.79 7.66 6.05
N ASN A 166 1.07 6.61 5.29
CA ASN A 166 2.03 5.56 5.62
C ASN A 166 3.38 5.69 4.90
N LEU A 167 3.64 6.82 4.22
CA LEU A 167 4.90 7.04 3.51
C LEU A 167 6.12 6.95 4.44
N ALA A 168 6.00 7.47 5.67
CA ALA A 168 7.09 7.45 6.64
C ALA A 168 7.51 6.02 7.02
N ASP A 169 6.55 5.10 7.17
CA ASP A 169 6.79 3.68 7.48
C ASP A 169 7.44 2.93 6.31
N MET A 170 7.42 3.53 5.12
CA MET A 170 7.99 2.99 3.90
C MET A 170 9.33 3.64 3.53
N THR A 171 9.91 4.43 4.43
CA THR A 171 11.22 5.06 4.21
C THR A 171 12.25 4.01 3.79
N GLY A 172 12.99 4.31 2.73
CA GLY A 172 13.96 3.41 2.12
C GLY A 172 13.38 2.51 1.03
N ASN A 173 12.07 2.30 0.93
CA ASN A 173 11.50 1.47 -0.12
C ASN A 173 11.55 2.16 -1.50
N LEU A 174 11.64 1.34 -2.55
CA LEU A 174 11.48 1.77 -3.93
C LEU A 174 9.99 1.77 -4.30
N ILE A 175 9.53 2.87 -4.88
CA ILE A 175 8.17 3.12 -5.35
C ILE A 175 8.16 3.47 -6.84
N CYS A 176 7.03 3.24 -7.52
CA CYS A 176 6.82 3.69 -8.90
C CYS A 176 6.42 5.17 -8.94
N VAL A 177 7.12 5.95 -9.76
CA VAL A 177 6.79 7.36 -10.10
C VAL A 177 6.46 7.53 -11.58
N GLY A 178 6.28 6.41 -12.29
CA GLY A 178 5.82 6.34 -13.67
C GLY A 178 4.85 5.17 -13.87
N PRO A 179 3.99 5.22 -14.91
CA PRO A 179 3.06 4.15 -15.20
C PRO A 179 3.81 2.85 -15.53
N PRO A 180 3.43 1.70 -14.93
CA PRO A 180 4.03 0.42 -15.28
C PRO A 180 3.79 0.07 -16.75
N GLY A 181 4.84 -0.38 -17.45
CA GLY A 181 4.78 -0.80 -18.85
C GLY A 181 4.79 0.32 -19.89
N ASP A 182 5.09 1.56 -19.50
CA ASP A 182 5.35 2.64 -20.48
C ASP A 182 6.81 2.57 -20.94
N ASP A 183 7.02 2.13 -22.17
CA ASP A 183 8.33 1.94 -22.83
C ASP A 183 8.99 3.28 -23.24
N ARG A 184 8.93 4.30 -22.38
CA ARG A 184 9.74 5.51 -22.58
C ARG A 184 11.17 5.19 -22.17
N SER A 185 11.93 4.68 -23.13
CA SER A 185 13.34 4.26 -23.05
C SER A 185 14.34 5.34 -22.60
N ASP A 186 13.88 6.48 -22.08
CA ASP A 186 14.70 7.59 -21.60
C ASP A 186 14.25 8.02 -20.20
N ILE A 187 14.45 7.19 -19.17
CA ILE A 187 14.24 7.64 -17.78
C ILE A 187 15.48 7.33 -16.96
N ALA A 188 16.22 8.41 -16.69
CA ALA A 188 17.32 8.46 -15.76
C ALA A 188 16.92 7.83 -14.42
N ILE A 189 17.79 6.94 -13.94
CA ILE A 189 17.79 6.49 -12.56
C ILE A 189 18.04 7.73 -11.69
N THR A 190 16.99 8.41 -11.24
CA THR A 190 17.12 9.42 -10.17
C THR A 190 17.21 8.67 -8.84
N VAL A 191 18.29 7.92 -8.68
CA VAL A 191 18.77 7.57 -7.34
C VAL A 191 19.41 8.86 -6.84
N MET A 192 18.64 9.66 -6.09
CA MET A 192 19.28 10.54 -5.13
C MET A 192 20.01 9.61 -4.17
N LEU A 193 21.34 9.48 -4.35
CA LEU A 193 22.18 8.89 -3.34
C LEU A 193 21.88 9.65 -2.04
N PRO A 194 21.81 8.96 -0.88
CA PRO A 194 21.76 9.66 0.39
C PRO A 194 22.92 10.65 0.37
N THR A 195 22.61 11.94 0.54
CA THR A 195 23.63 12.96 0.68
C THR A 195 24.50 12.51 1.85
N THR A 196 25.69 11.99 1.55
CA THR A 196 26.74 11.89 2.54
C THR A 196 27.02 13.33 2.92
N THR A 197 26.42 13.76 4.02
CA THR A 197 26.96 14.87 4.78
C THR A 197 28.37 14.42 5.14
N THR A 198 29.36 14.83 4.35
CA THR A 198 30.74 14.89 4.80
C THR A 198 30.72 15.78 6.03
N VAL A 199 30.61 15.15 7.20
CA VAL A 199 31.05 15.76 8.42
C VAL A 199 32.54 15.95 8.18
N GLU A 200 32.91 17.19 7.85
CA GLU A 200 34.31 17.58 7.79
C GLU A 200 34.90 17.19 9.14
N SER A 201 35.81 16.21 9.12
CA SER A 201 36.55 15.78 10.29
C SER A 201 37.39 16.97 10.72
N ILE A 202 36.87 17.80 11.62
CA ILE A 202 37.69 18.73 12.36
C ILE A 202 38.69 17.85 13.11
N ALA A 203 39.96 17.91 12.70
CA ALA A 203 41.03 17.21 13.41
C ALA A 203 40.95 17.62 14.88
N VAL A 204 40.70 16.65 15.76
CA VAL A 204 40.81 16.87 17.20
C VAL A 204 42.23 17.37 17.44
N PRO A 205 42.44 18.53 18.08
CA PRO A 205 43.77 19.00 18.40
C PRO A 205 44.52 17.90 19.14
N LYS A 206 45.75 17.61 18.70
CA LYS A 206 46.64 16.67 19.39
C LYS A 206 46.60 17.01 20.89
N PRO A 207 46.28 16.06 21.79
CA PRO A 207 46.41 16.28 23.22
C PRO A 207 47.80 16.82 23.48
N ASN A 208 47.91 17.93 24.21
CA ASN A 208 49.23 18.35 24.67
C ASN A 208 49.80 17.21 25.51
N ASN A 209 51.10 16.96 25.38
CA ASN A 209 51.74 15.97 26.24
C ASN A 209 51.45 16.36 27.69
N GLY A 210 51.02 15.37 28.49
CA GLY A 210 50.88 15.54 29.93
C GLY A 210 52.19 16.09 30.50
N LYS A 211 52.08 16.86 31.59
CA LYS A 211 53.24 17.43 32.29
C LYS A 211 54.35 16.40 32.48
N GLU A 212 55.60 16.86 32.39
CA GLU A 212 56.85 16.07 32.45
C GLU A 212 56.97 15.14 33.68
N ASP A 213 56.09 15.25 34.66
CA ASP A 213 56.16 14.52 35.93
C ASP A 213 55.38 13.19 35.95
N THR A 214 54.80 12.74 34.82
CA THR A 214 53.88 11.58 34.83
C THR A 214 54.54 10.28 34.36
N ASN A 215 55.57 9.80 35.08
CA ASN A 215 56.20 8.48 34.86
C ASN A 215 55.80 7.46 35.93
N ALA A 216 54.52 7.36 36.29
CA ALA A 216 54.04 6.28 37.14
C ALA A 216 53.66 5.07 36.28
N PRO A 217 54.32 3.89 36.40
CA PRO A 217 53.84 2.68 35.76
C PRO A 217 52.48 2.30 36.36
N CYS A 218 51.47 2.08 35.51
CA CYS A 218 50.20 1.51 35.98
C CYS A 218 50.49 0.09 36.50
N ALA A 219 50.36 -0.09 37.81
CA ALA A 219 50.64 -1.33 38.52
C ALA A 219 49.53 -2.38 38.36
N SER A 220 49.98 -3.63 38.25
CA SER A 220 49.38 -4.93 38.60
C SER A 220 47.99 -5.31 38.10
#